data_AF-A0A2S9YNI6-F1
#
_entry.id   AF-A0A2S9YNI6-F1
#
_cell.length_a   1.000
_cell.length_b   1.000
_cell.length_c   1.000
_cell.angle_alpha   90.00
_cell.angle_beta   90.00
_cell.angle_gamma   90.00
#
_symmetry.space_group_name_H-M   'P 1'
#
loop_
_entity.id
_entity.type
_entity.pdbx_description
1 polymer ?
#
loop_
_entity_poly.entity_id
_entity_poly.type
_entity_poly.pdbx_seq_one_letter_code
_entity_poly.pdbx_strand_id
1 'polypeptide(L)'
;MRNSGTTITMVITSYLLGGCLVLKDGNLEGGDEDTTGAPGDGDGSSDSDGGGDGDGDQEPPVPISIDGDGCQAGLDILLILDNSGSMGKKQALLAGALFDPLLSSLELDGLDWRLAVTTTDIGGNPWCVPNGNPPEDGHFQLRSCNEHLDDFVFNGETDARDIACNDICAYPPGKIHTLETTTADDPQPASRPWLERIGGKSNLSMDLDPVAAALCLVPQGINGCGYEQPLEAMAAALELATTPGNAESGFLRDEAGLLVVIVTDEADCSFADESIFLPEGERTFWSDPNDAFPTSAVCWNAGVSCTGDPSGYDDCVAADFDVHGSPTAPALAVLRPVAGYIDVLRQIEQQKRALDPGADVSVLVISGVGTDGELHYGTAAGDEAFEYSFGIGPGCEAAAVGGGESVQAVPPVRLREVGEAMSSEALASICASSYFDALSGVYDRLLGACE
;
A
#
# COMPACT_ATOMS: atom_id res chain seq x y z
N MET A 1 -49.67 -29.05 -34.88
CA MET A 1 -50.81 -28.31 -34.28
C MET A 1 -50.47 -28.04 -32.82
N ARG A 2 -50.78 -26.82 -32.37
CA ARG A 2 -50.33 -26.13 -31.14
C ARG A 2 -50.83 -26.76 -29.82
N ASN A 3 -50.04 -26.63 -28.76
CA ASN A 3 -50.26 -25.83 -27.53
C ASN A 3 -49.38 -26.40 -26.40
N SER A 4 -48.38 -25.68 -25.89
CA SER A 4 -48.41 -24.58 -24.91
C SER A 4 -48.85 -25.00 -23.50
N GLY A 5 -47.93 -24.91 -22.55
CA GLY A 5 -48.16 -25.05 -21.12
C GLY A 5 -47.05 -24.36 -20.32
N THR A 6 -47.21 -23.04 -20.15
CA THR A 6 -46.44 -22.19 -19.24
C THR A 6 -46.99 -22.36 -17.82
N THR A 7 -46.12 -22.51 -16.82
CA THR A 7 -46.53 -22.36 -15.41
C THR A 7 -45.63 -21.36 -14.71
N ILE A 8 -46.20 -20.18 -14.49
CA ILE A 8 -45.77 -19.14 -13.56
C ILE A 8 -46.18 -19.58 -12.15
N THR A 9 -45.28 -19.49 -11.17
CA THR A 9 -45.68 -19.49 -9.75
C THR A 9 -45.23 -18.20 -9.12
N MET A 10 -46.22 -17.40 -8.73
CA MET A 10 -46.11 -16.09 -8.10
C MET A 10 -46.27 -16.25 -6.59
N VAL A 11 -45.48 -15.48 -5.84
CA VAL A 11 -45.44 -15.37 -4.38
C VAL A 11 -46.74 -14.77 -3.84
N ILE A 12 -47.33 -15.38 -2.80
CA ILE A 12 -48.14 -14.71 -1.77
C ILE A 12 -48.06 -15.52 -0.46
N THR A 13 -47.47 -14.96 0.61
CA THR A 13 -48.10 -15.02 1.95
C THR A 13 -47.60 -13.85 2.79
N SER A 14 -48.54 -13.22 3.48
CA SER A 14 -48.40 -11.97 4.23
C SER A 14 -48.95 -12.17 5.65
N TYR A 15 -48.40 -11.39 6.59
CA TYR A 15 -48.87 -11.04 7.95
C TYR A 15 -48.82 -12.05 9.12
N LEU A 16 -48.12 -11.64 10.19
CA LEU A 16 -48.60 -11.47 11.59
C LEU A 16 -47.44 -10.85 12.43
N LEU A 17 -47.40 -9.54 12.69
CA LEU A 17 -47.91 -8.85 13.88
C LEU A 17 -47.54 -9.50 15.23
N GLY A 18 -46.68 -8.81 15.98
CA GLY A 18 -46.35 -9.12 17.37
C GLY A 18 -45.52 -8.02 18.03
N GLY A 19 -46.11 -6.84 18.22
CA GLY A 19 -45.59 -5.85 19.17
C GLY A 19 -46.25 -6.04 20.54
N CYS A 20 -45.49 -5.87 21.62
CA CYS A 20 -46.01 -5.29 22.85
C CYS A 20 -44.85 -4.70 23.69
N LEU A 21 -45.11 -3.53 24.25
CA LEU A 21 -44.20 -2.63 24.97
C LEU A 21 -44.80 -2.39 26.37
N VAL A 22 -43.97 -1.88 27.29
CA VAL A 22 -44.29 -1.27 28.61
C VAL A 22 -44.38 -2.28 29.78
N LEU A 23 -43.56 -2.17 30.84
CA LEU A 23 -43.74 -1.22 31.96
C LEU A 23 -42.45 -0.92 32.77
N LYS A 24 -42.28 0.38 33.07
CA LYS A 24 -41.56 1.04 34.18
C LYS A 24 -42.31 0.78 35.53
N ASP A 25 -41.86 1.03 36.75
CA ASP A 25 -40.98 2.02 37.40
C ASP A 25 -40.55 1.50 38.79
N GLY A 26 -39.50 2.07 39.40
CA GLY A 26 -39.14 1.85 40.80
C GLY A 26 -38.00 2.76 41.31
N ASN A 27 -38.40 3.95 41.77
CA ASN A 27 -37.62 5.04 42.37
C ASN A 27 -36.97 4.67 43.72
N LEU A 28 -35.88 5.34 44.14
CA LEU A 28 -35.66 5.87 45.51
C LEU A 28 -34.44 6.82 45.55
N GLU A 29 -34.69 8.04 46.03
CA GLU A 29 -33.79 9.18 46.25
C GLU A 29 -33.13 9.17 47.65
N GLY A 30 -32.10 10.03 47.80
CA GLY A 30 -31.66 10.65 49.06
C GLY A 30 -30.21 10.31 49.43
N GLY A 31 -29.30 11.21 49.80
CA GLY A 31 -29.33 12.63 50.13
C GLY A 31 -28.01 12.97 50.86
N ASP A 32 -27.62 14.25 50.81
CA ASP A 32 -26.38 14.88 51.33
C ASP A 32 -26.06 14.62 52.82
N GLU A 33 -24.78 14.65 53.22
CA GLU A 33 -24.17 15.77 53.98
C GLU A 33 -22.74 15.48 54.51
N ASP A 34 -22.03 16.60 54.59
CA ASP A 34 -20.72 16.97 55.11
C ASP A 34 -20.43 16.50 56.56
N THR A 35 -19.15 16.25 56.91
CA THR A 35 -18.44 16.97 57.99
C THR A 35 -17.03 16.44 58.28
N THR A 36 -16.17 17.43 58.48
CA THR A 36 -14.79 17.54 58.93
C THR A 36 -14.35 16.73 60.16
N GLY A 37 -13.08 16.31 60.18
CA GLY A 37 -12.34 16.00 61.41
C GLY A 37 -10.91 15.47 61.20
N ALA A 38 -9.91 16.34 61.32
CA ALA A 38 -8.50 16.00 61.59
C ALA A 38 -8.18 16.39 63.06
N PRO A 39 -6.96 16.18 63.63
CA PRO A 39 -5.79 15.38 63.23
C PRO A 39 -5.29 14.44 64.36
N GLY A 40 -4.23 13.65 64.11
CA GLY A 40 -3.51 12.92 65.16
C GLY A 40 -2.18 12.35 64.68
N ASP A 41 -1.09 13.03 65.06
CA ASP A 41 0.30 12.62 64.89
C ASP A 41 0.66 11.34 65.66
N GLY A 42 1.63 10.58 65.16
CA GLY A 42 2.25 9.48 65.90
C GLY A 42 3.32 8.74 65.10
N ASP A 43 4.57 9.21 65.22
CA ASP A 43 5.79 8.53 64.79
C ASP A 43 5.93 7.12 65.37
N GLY A 44 6.48 6.20 64.57
CA GLY A 44 6.86 4.87 65.02
C GLY A 44 7.62 4.07 63.97
N SER A 45 8.93 4.28 63.89
CA SER A 45 9.87 3.41 63.17
C SER A 45 9.83 1.98 63.71
N SER A 46 9.82 0.99 62.81
CA SER A 46 10.47 -0.29 63.05
C SER A 46 10.81 -0.97 61.73
N ASP A 47 12.10 -1.13 61.50
CA ASP A 47 12.71 -1.91 60.44
C ASP A 47 12.16 -3.35 60.44
N SER A 48 11.91 -3.87 59.24
CA SER A 48 11.65 -5.29 59.01
C SER A 48 12.33 -5.68 57.70
N ASP A 49 13.54 -6.24 57.85
CA ASP A 49 14.22 -6.97 56.80
C ASP A 49 13.46 -8.27 56.52
N GLY A 50 13.08 -8.50 55.26
CA GLY A 50 12.56 -9.79 54.85
C GLY A 50 12.05 -9.86 53.42
N GLY A 51 12.80 -10.59 52.58
CA GLY A 51 12.26 -11.34 51.44
C GLY A 51 12.30 -10.62 50.10
N GLY A 52 13.05 -11.18 49.16
CA GLY A 52 13.12 -10.67 47.79
C GLY A 52 11.91 -11.02 46.95
N ASP A 53 11.90 -10.49 45.74
CA ASP A 53 11.64 -11.21 44.48
C ASP A 53 12.03 -10.26 43.34
N GLY A 54 12.33 -10.84 42.18
CA GLY A 54 12.88 -10.13 41.04
C GLY A 54 11.88 -9.17 40.41
N ASP A 55 12.30 -7.92 40.29
CA ASP A 55 11.69 -6.95 39.39
C ASP A 55 12.51 -6.95 38.10
N GLY A 56 11.98 -7.67 37.11
CA GLY A 56 12.25 -7.37 35.72
C GLY A 56 11.52 -6.08 35.38
N ASP A 57 12.10 -4.95 35.76
CA ASP A 57 11.65 -3.65 35.30
C ASP A 57 11.89 -3.61 33.78
N GLN A 58 10.80 -3.81 33.02
CA GLN A 58 10.73 -3.25 31.68
C GLN A 58 10.78 -1.74 31.85
N GLU A 59 11.99 -1.20 31.76
CA GLU A 59 12.17 0.22 31.50
C GLU A 59 11.28 0.57 30.31
N PRO A 60 10.39 1.58 30.43
CA PRO A 60 9.70 2.10 29.27
C PRO A 60 10.76 2.50 28.23
N PRO A 61 10.52 2.25 26.93
CA PRO A 61 11.47 2.66 25.91
C PRO A 61 11.82 4.14 26.15
N VAL A 62 13.11 4.39 26.38
CA VAL A 62 13.63 5.74 26.53
C VAL A 62 13.27 6.45 25.22
N PRO A 63 12.56 7.59 25.24
CA PRO A 63 12.32 8.35 24.02
C PRO A 63 13.69 8.64 23.41
N ILE A 64 13.91 8.14 22.19
CA ILE A 64 15.10 8.53 21.43
C ILE A 64 15.00 10.05 21.35
N SER A 65 16.03 10.72 21.86
CA SER A 65 16.11 12.18 21.75
C SER A 65 16.07 12.48 20.27
N ILE A 66 15.04 13.16 19.79
CA ILE A 66 15.06 13.72 18.44
C ILE A 66 16.05 14.89 18.52
N ASP A 67 17.30 14.64 18.14
CA ASP A 67 18.42 15.58 18.25
C ASP A 67 18.22 16.81 17.36
N GLY A 68 17.35 16.69 16.34
CA GLY A 68 17.10 17.70 15.33
C GLY A 68 18.32 17.95 14.42
N ASP A 69 19.26 17.00 14.37
CA ASP A 69 20.39 16.98 13.45
C ASP A 69 20.01 16.45 12.06
N GLY A 70 18.79 15.92 11.93
CA GLY A 70 18.26 15.32 10.72
C GLY A 70 18.58 13.83 10.55
N CYS A 71 19.07 13.19 11.60
CA CYS A 71 19.24 11.75 11.66
C CYS A 71 17.96 11.05 12.08
N GLN A 72 17.31 10.41 11.12
CA GLN A 72 16.18 9.54 11.42
C GLN A 72 16.66 8.34 12.22
N ALA A 73 16.07 8.11 13.39
CA ALA A 73 16.39 6.98 14.25
C ALA A 73 15.86 5.64 13.69
N GLY A 74 15.10 5.70 12.60
CA GLY A 74 14.50 4.55 11.96
C GLY A 74 13.82 4.87 10.63
N LEU A 75 13.27 3.83 10.00
CA LEU A 75 12.59 3.93 8.72
C LEU A 75 11.27 3.14 8.71
N ASP A 76 10.17 3.79 8.35
CA ASP A 76 8.90 3.12 8.06
C ASP A 76 8.76 2.93 6.55
N ILE A 77 8.58 1.69 6.10
CA ILE A 77 8.54 1.31 4.69
C ILE A 77 7.14 0.84 4.33
N LEU A 78 6.46 1.56 3.43
CA LEU A 78 5.17 1.19 2.88
C LEU A 78 5.33 0.74 1.43
N LEU A 79 5.03 -0.53 1.15
CA LEU A 79 5.01 -1.06 -0.21
C LEU A 79 3.60 -1.04 -0.78
N ILE A 80 3.45 -0.46 -1.97
CA ILE A 80 2.23 -0.51 -2.79
C ILE A 80 2.53 -1.37 -4.01
N LEU A 81 1.96 -2.57 -4.06
CA LEU A 81 2.33 -3.59 -5.02
C LEU A 81 1.21 -3.90 -6.00
N ASP A 82 1.53 -3.73 -7.26
CA ASP A 82 0.73 -4.28 -8.35
C ASP A 82 0.68 -5.81 -8.25
N ASN A 83 -0.53 -6.31 -8.13
CA ASN A 83 -0.85 -7.73 -8.03
C ASN A 83 -1.59 -8.23 -9.28
N SER A 84 -1.41 -7.61 -10.45
CA SER A 84 -1.87 -8.14 -11.74
C SER A 84 -1.10 -9.37 -12.22
N GLY A 85 -1.64 -10.01 -13.27
CA GLY A 85 -1.13 -11.24 -13.87
C GLY A 85 0.34 -11.19 -14.30
N SER A 86 0.89 -10.01 -14.60
CA SER A 86 2.25 -9.82 -15.11
C SER A 86 3.32 -9.74 -13.99
N MET A 87 2.91 -9.68 -12.72
CA MET A 87 3.74 -9.17 -11.63
C MET A 87 4.57 -10.20 -10.88
N GLY A 88 4.32 -11.50 -11.06
CA GLY A 88 4.94 -12.55 -10.24
C GLY A 88 6.47 -12.50 -10.18
N LYS A 89 7.13 -12.35 -11.33
CA LYS A 89 8.60 -12.23 -11.39
C LYS A 89 9.10 -10.90 -10.80
N LYS A 90 8.37 -9.80 -11.02
CA LYS A 90 8.75 -8.46 -10.54
C LYS A 90 8.64 -8.38 -9.02
N GLN A 91 7.61 -8.97 -8.43
CA GLN A 91 7.47 -9.12 -6.98
C GLN A 91 8.60 -9.97 -6.37
N ALA A 92 9.01 -11.05 -7.04
CA ALA A 92 10.17 -11.85 -6.59
C ALA A 92 11.49 -11.05 -6.59
N LEU A 93 11.72 -10.26 -7.65
CA LEU A 93 12.88 -9.35 -7.72
C LEU A 93 12.86 -8.29 -6.62
N LEU A 94 11.68 -7.72 -6.35
CA LEU A 94 11.49 -6.77 -5.25
C LEU A 94 11.76 -7.41 -3.88
N ALA A 95 11.19 -8.58 -3.62
CA ALA A 95 11.41 -9.30 -2.35
C ALA A 95 12.90 -9.55 -2.11
N GLY A 96 13.62 -10.00 -3.15
CA GLY A 96 15.07 -10.18 -3.09
C GLY A 96 15.84 -8.88 -2.80
N ALA A 97 15.50 -7.78 -3.50
CA ALA A 97 16.17 -6.49 -3.35
C ALA A 97 15.84 -5.78 -2.02
N LEU A 98 14.65 -6.01 -1.44
CA LEU A 98 14.31 -5.51 -0.10
C LEU A 98 15.07 -6.27 1.00
N PHE A 99 15.19 -7.60 0.85
CA PHE A 99 15.96 -8.43 1.78
C PHE A 99 17.45 -8.04 1.81
N ASP A 100 18.05 -7.91 0.63
CA ASP A 100 19.46 -7.52 0.44
C ASP A 100 19.52 -6.50 -0.72
N PRO A 101 19.73 -5.18 -0.45
CA PRO A 101 20.49 -4.65 0.67
C PRO A 101 19.68 -3.91 1.74
N LEU A 102 18.39 -3.61 1.55
CA LEU A 102 17.73 -2.59 2.37
C LEU A 102 17.57 -3.01 3.84
N LEU A 103 16.79 -4.07 4.09
CA LEU A 103 16.50 -4.52 5.47
C LEU A 103 17.78 -5.04 6.16
N SER A 104 18.64 -5.75 5.42
CA SER A 104 19.92 -6.21 5.96
C SER A 104 20.85 -5.05 6.35
N SER A 105 20.90 -3.97 5.56
CA SER A 105 21.71 -2.79 5.91
C SER A 105 21.12 -2.06 7.13
N LEU A 106 19.80 -1.88 7.19
CA LEU A 106 19.13 -1.31 8.37
C LEU A 106 19.46 -2.11 9.65
N GLU A 107 19.46 -3.44 9.57
CA GLU A 107 19.85 -4.29 10.71
C GLU A 107 21.33 -4.16 11.09
N LEU A 108 22.22 -4.07 10.10
CA LEU A 108 23.67 -3.91 10.34
C LEU A 108 23.99 -2.56 11.00
N ASP A 109 23.28 -1.50 10.61
CA ASP A 109 23.45 -0.16 11.16
C ASP A 109 22.65 0.05 12.46
N GLY A 110 21.84 -0.94 12.85
CA GLY A 110 21.09 -0.94 14.11
C GLY A 110 19.91 0.01 14.13
N LEU A 111 19.35 0.31 12.96
CA LEU A 111 18.22 1.24 12.79
C LEU A 111 16.89 0.53 12.96
N ASP A 112 15.94 1.23 13.59
CA ASP A 112 14.62 0.67 13.84
C ASP A 112 13.75 0.77 12.59
N TRP A 113 13.10 -0.32 12.18
CA TRP A 113 12.33 -0.33 10.95
C TRP A 113 10.95 -0.95 11.07
N ARG A 114 10.04 -0.51 10.21
CA ARG A 114 8.73 -1.12 9.96
C ARG A 114 8.54 -1.38 8.49
N LEU A 115 7.86 -2.47 8.15
CA LEU A 115 7.51 -2.85 6.80
C LEU A 115 6.03 -3.22 6.73
N ALA A 116 5.27 -2.44 5.98
CA ALA A 116 3.89 -2.73 5.61
C ALA A 116 3.79 -2.93 4.10
N VAL A 117 2.84 -3.77 3.70
CA VAL A 117 2.55 -4.08 2.30
C VAL A 117 1.06 -3.90 2.08
N THR A 118 0.66 -3.25 1.01
CA THR A 118 -0.70 -3.32 0.47
C THR A 118 -0.61 -3.48 -1.05
N THR A 119 -1.74 -3.74 -1.69
CA THR A 119 -1.83 -3.89 -3.14
C THR A 119 -2.35 -2.60 -3.78
N THR A 120 -2.36 -2.58 -5.10
CA THR A 120 -3.00 -1.55 -5.94
C THR A 120 -4.52 -1.76 -6.09
N ASP A 121 -5.07 -2.83 -5.51
CA ASP A 121 -6.50 -3.17 -5.56
C ASP A 121 -7.31 -2.24 -4.67
N ILE A 122 -7.92 -1.25 -5.32
CA ILE A 122 -8.97 -0.39 -4.74
C ILE A 122 -10.31 -0.75 -5.38
N GLY A 123 -11.35 -0.84 -4.56
CA GLY A 123 -12.70 -1.17 -4.96
C GLY A 123 -13.36 -0.13 -5.86
N GLY A 124 -14.49 -0.55 -6.44
CA GLY A 124 -15.36 0.31 -7.24
C GLY A 124 -15.23 0.12 -8.74
N ASN A 125 -14.17 -0.53 -9.25
CA ASN A 125 -14.10 -0.81 -10.68
C ASN A 125 -15.09 -1.94 -11.05
N PRO A 126 -16.04 -1.72 -11.97
CA PRO A 126 -17.08 -2.69 -12.31
C PRO A 126 -16.56 -3.96 -13.00
N TRP A 127 -15.36 -3.92 -13.57
CA TRP A 127 -14.70 -5.06 -14.21
C TRP A 127 -13.84 -5.87 -13.26
N CYS A 128 -13.45 -5.27 -12.14
CA CYS A 128 -12.74 -5.94 -11.07
C CYS A 128 -13.76 -6.47 -10.07
N VAL A 129 -14.51 -7.47 -10.52
CA VAL A 129 -15.33 -8.26 -9.61
C VAL A 129 -14.40 -9.21 -8.88
N PRO A 130 -14.38 -9.23 -7.54
CA PRO A 130 -13.68 -10.23 -6.75
C PRO A 130 -13.85 -11.62 -7.36
N ASN A 131 -12.77 -12.22 -7.86
CA ASN A 131 -12.71 -13.66 -8.13
C ASN A 131 -12.71 -14.46 -6.81
N GLY A 132 -13.54 -14.04 -5.84
CA GLY A 132 -13.57 -14.53 -4.46
C GLY A 132 -12.90 -13.61 -3.43
N ASN A 133 -12.01 -12.70 -3.83
CA ASN A 133 -11.25 -11.86 -2.90
C ASN A 133 -11.65 -10.38 -3.00
N PRO A 134 -12.13 -9.74 -1.91
CA PRO A 134 -12.38 -8.31 -1.91
C PRO A 134 -11.07 -7.54 -2.13
N PRO A 135 -11.14 -6.33 -2.73
CA PRO A 135 -9.98 -5.45 -2.83
C PRO A 135 -9.41 -5.15 -1.44
N GLU A 136 -8.11 -4.93 -1.35
CA GLU A 136 -7.46 -4.58 -0.10
C GLU A 136 -7.81 -3.15 0.38
N ASP A 137 -8.21 -2.24 -0.50
CA ASP A 137 -8.65 -0.88 -0.16
C ASP A 137 -7.63 -0.11 0.71
N GLY A 138 -6.33 -0.35 0.48
CA GLY A 138 -5.22 0.22 1.23
C GLY A 138 -4.92 -0.46 2.57
N HIS A 139 -5.72 -1.44 3.01
CA HIS A 139 -5.42 -2.21 4.22
C HIS A 139 -4.11 -2.97 4.10
N PHE A 140 -3.34 -2.98 5.19
CA PHE A 140 -2.06 -3.67 5.20
C PHE A 140 -2.25 -5.18 5.21
N GLN A 141 -1.52 -5.86 4.34
CA GLN A 141 -1.57 -7.29 4.15
C GLN A 141 -0.44 -7.94 4.94
N LEU A 142 -0.74 -8.37 6.17
CA LEU A 142 0.14 -9.26 6.94
C LEU A 142 -0.24 -10.72 6.69
N ARG A 143 -0.06 -11.18 5.45
CA ARG A 143 -0.30 -12.56 5.04
C ARG A 143 0.89 -13.10 4.27
N SER A 144 1.30 -14.32 4.60
CA SER A 144 2.43 -14.97 3.95
C SER A 144 1.98 -15.55 2.62
N CYS A 145 2.78 -15.38 1.56
CA CYS A 145 2.45 -15.84 0.19
C CYS A 145 2.03 -17.32 0.11
N ASN A 146 2.58 -18.16 1.00
CA ASN A 146 2.31 -19.59 1.07
C ASN A 146 0.94 -19.93 1.70
N GLU A 147 0.25 -18.96 2.29
CA GLU A 147 -1.10 -19.10 2.87
C GLU A 147 -2.19 -18.89 1.83
N HIS A 148 -1.85 -18.27 0.70
CA HIS A 148 -2.78 -17.88 -0.35
C HIS A 148 -2.18 -18.12 -1.75
N LEU A 149 -1.58 -19.30 -1.95
CA LEU A 149 -0.95 -19.68 -3.22
C LEU A 149 -1.88 -19.62 -4.44
N ASP A 150 -3.19 -19.74 -4.24
CA ASP A 150 -4.17 -19.62 -5.33
C ASP A 150 -4.23 -18.20 -5.91
N ASP A 151 -3.79 -17.19 -5.15
CA ASP A 151 -3.67 -15.81 -5.65
C ASP A 151 -2.54 -15.64 -6.66
N PHE A 152 -1.60 -16.58 -6.70
CA PHE A 152 -0.48 -16.58 -7.64
C PHE A 152 -0.82 -17.30 -8.95
N VAL A 153 -2.10 -17.54 -9.23
CA VAL A 153 -2.59 -18.13 -10.47
C VAL A 153 -3.54 -17.16 -11.15
N PHE A 154 -3.18 -16.68 -12.33
CA PHE A 154 -4.01 -15.75 -13.11
C PHE A 154 -4.71 -16.48 -14.26
N ASN A 155 -6.04 -16.37 -14.32
CA ASN A 155 -6.92 -16.96 -15.33
C ASN A 155 -6.74 -18.49 -15.56
N GLY A 156 -6.08 -19.20 -14.64
CA GLY A 156 -5.75 -20.63 -14.79
C GLY A 156 -4.68 -20.93 -15.83
N GLU A 157 -4.05 -19.90 -16.41
CA GLU A 157 -3.03 -20.03 -17.47
C GLU A 157 -1.64 -19.64 -16.98
N THR A 158 -1.55 -18.56 -16.20
CA THR A 158 -0.29 -18.07 -15.64
C THR A 158 -0.16 -18.56 -14.20
N ASP A 159 0.95 -19.22 -13.88
CA ASP A 159 1.24 -19.76 -12.56
C ASP A 159 2.58 -19.22 -12.06
N ALA A 160 2.52 -18.34 -11.07
CA ALA A 160 3.68 -17.70 -10.47
C ALA A 160 4.03 -18.26 -9.08
N ARG A 161 3.37 -19.34 -8.63
CA ARG A 161 3.53 -19.86 -7.25
C ARG A 161 4.97 -20.17 -6.90
N ASP A 162 5.70 -20.79 -7.82
CA ASP A 162 7.09 -21.18 -7.57
C ASP A 162 8.00 -19.95 -7.53
N ILE A 163 8.04 -19.18 -8.63
CA ILE A 163 8.94 -18.04 -8.77
C ILE A 163 8.67 -16.91 -7.76
N ALA A 164 7.41 -16.67 -7.42
CA ALA A 164 7.01 -15.55 -6.56
C ALA A 164 6.89 -15.95 -5.08
N CYS A 165 6.76 -17.25 -4.75
CA CYS A 165 6.58 -17.67 -3.36
C CYS A 165 7.43 -18.88 -2.98
N ASN A 166 7.22 -20.07 -3.56
CA ASN A 166 7.84 -21.31 -3.05
C ASN A 166 9.37 -21.28 -3.15
N ASP A 167 9.94 -20.58 -4.12
CA ASP A 167 11.38 -20.49 -4.33
C ASP A 167 12.06 -19.49 -3.38
N ILE A 168 11.31 -18.54 -2.81
CA ILE A 168 11.87 -17.44 -1.99
C ILE A 168 11.42 -17.47 -0.52
N CYS A 169 10.23 -17.99 -0.22
CA CYS A 169 9.70 -18.08 1.13
C CYS A 169 10.12 -19.39 1.81
N ALA A 170 10.98 -19.27 2.84
CA ALA A 170 11.50 -20.44 3.57
C ALA A 170 10.57 -20.95 4.70
N TYR A 171 9.55 -20.18 5.06
CA TYR A 171 8.65 -20.52 6.17
C TYR A 171 7.44 -21.33 5.67
N PRO A 172 6.85 -22.21 6.50
CA PRO A 172 5.60 -22.90 6.16
C PRO A 172 4.37 -22.00 6.40
N PRO A 173 3.19 -22.35 5.83
CA PRO A 173 1.95 -21.60 6.06
C PRO A 173 1.54 -21.53 7.54
N GLY A 174 0.99 -20.40 7.97
CA GLY A 174 0.56 -20.15 9.35
C GLY A 174 1.71 -19.86 10.31
N LYS A 175 2.96 -19.81 9.82
CA LYS A 175 4.13 -19.61 10.68
C LYS A 175 4.35 -18.15 11.04
N ILE A 176 4.11 -17.24 10.10
CA ILE A 176 4.35 -15.80 10.27
C ILE A 176 3.07 -15.19 10.86
N HIS A 177 3.17 -14.68 12.07
CA HIS A 177 2.15 -13.87 12.73
C HIS A 177 2.85 -12.90 13.66
N THR A 178 2.30 -11.70 13.80
CA THR A 178 2.86 -10.69 14.70
C THR A 178 2.39 -10.92 16.13
N LEU A 179 3.33 -10.78 17.05
CA LEU A 179 3.09 -10.66 18.48
C LEU A 179 2.44 -9.30 18.75
N GLU A 180 1.71 -9.21 19.87
CA GLU A 180 1.06 -7.96 20.26
C GLU A 180 2.10 -6.91 20.69
N THR A 181 2.04 -5.74 20.07
CA THR A 181 2.89 -4.60 20.42
C THR A 181 2.07 -3.33 20.64
N THR A 182 2.60 -2.44 21.47
CA THR A 182 2.06 -1.09 21.68
C THR A 182 2.63 -0.13 20.66
N THR A 183 1.95 0.97 20.39
CA THR A 183 2.48 2.10 19.60
C THR A 183 2.49 3.37 20.46
N ALA A 184 3.06 4.46 19.93
CA ALA A 184 2.96 5.76 20.59
C ALA A 184 1.50 6.23 20.72
N ASP A 185 0.66 5.88 19.74
CA ASP A 185 -0.76 6.27 19.67
C ASP A 185 -1.68 5.31 20.43
N ASP A 186 -1.25 4.07 20.65
CA ASP A 186 -2.04 3.03 21.30
C ASP A 186 -1.21 2.26 22.35
N PRO A 187 -1.41 2.56 23.65
CA PRO A 187 -0.71 1.88 24.74
C PRO A 187 -1.28 0.48 25.03
N GLN A 188 -2.35 0.04 24.35
CA GLN A 188 -2.84 -1.33 24.46
C GLN A 188 -2.10 -2.23 23.47
N PRO A 189 -1.47 -3.32 23.93
CA PRO A 189 -0.85 -4.28 23.03
C PRO A 189 -1.89 -4.88 22.08
N ALA A 190 -1.59 -4.90 20.78
CA ALA A 190 -2.41 -5.56 19.77
C ALA A 190 -1.51 -6.11 18.65
N SER A 191 -1.96 -7.15 17.97
CA SER A 191 -1.30 -7.61 16.75
C SER A 191 -1.48 -6.55 15.66
N ARG A 192 -0.36 -6.13 15.08
CA ARG A 192 -0.29 -5.06 14.08
C ARG A 192 -0.02 -5.63 12.69
N PRO A 193 -0.62 -5.08 11.62
CA PRO A 193 -0.49 -5.62 10.28
C PRO A 193 0.81 -5.17 9.57
N TRP A 194 1.95 -5.16 10.27
CA TRP A 194 3.26 -4.85 9.70
C TRP A 194 4.36 -5.65 10.40
N LEU A 195 5.49 -5.85 9.73
CA LEU A 195 6.71 -6.36 10.39
C LEU A 195 7.43 -5.19 11.03
N GLU A 196 7.99 -5.40 12.22
CA GLU A 196 8.87 -4.41 12.83
C GLU A 196 10.08 -5.03 13.50
N ARG A 197 11.13 -4.21 13.58
CA ARG A 197 12.29 -4.42 14.43
C ARG A 197 12.64 -3.09 15.09
N ILE A 198 12.43 -3.02 16.40
CA ILE A 198 12.59 -1.81 17.21
C ILE A 198 13.46 -2.13 18.44
N GLY A 199 14.52 -1.37 18.67
CA GLY A 199 15.49 -1.61 19.74
C GLY A 199 16.10 -3.02 19.69
N GLY A 200 16.30 -3.56 18.48
CA GLY A 200 16.79 -4.92 18.24
C GLY A 200 15.79 -6.05 18.55
N LYS A 201 14.53 -5.73 18.87
CA LYS A 201 13.45 -6.71 19.09
C LYS A 201 12.49 -6.70 17.92
N SER A 202 12.09 -7.87 17.45
CA SER A 202 11.05 -8.00 16.43
C SER A 202 9.67 -8.23 17.06
N ASN A 203 8.61 -7.83 16.36
CA ASN A 203 7.24 -8.28 16.64
C ASN A 203 6.95 -9.68 16.10
N LEU A 204 7.94 -10.45 15.68
CA LEU A 204 7.82 -11.88 15.38
C LEU A 204 8.32 -12.75 16.53
N SER A 205 7.97 -14.03 16.51
CA SER A 205 8.52 -15.00 17.45
C SER A 205 10.04 -15.15 17.29
N MET A 206 10.76 -15.40 18.39
CA MET A 206 12.25 -15.43 18.42
C MET A 206 12.90 -16.48 17.49
N ASP A 207 12.13 -17.44 17.00
CA ASP A 207 12.59 -18.46 16.05
C ASP A 207 12.42 -18.03 14.57
N LEU A 208 11.93 -16.82 14.32
CA LEU A 208 11.82 -16.20 13.02
C LEU A 208 12.86 -15.08 12.86
N ASP A 209 13.42 -15.02 11.67
CA ASP A 209 14.26 -13.91 11.23
C ASP A 209 13.34 -12.90 10.51
N PRO A 210 13.20 -11.66 11.01
CA PRO A 210 12.28 -10.69 10.43
C PRO A 210 12.68 -10.27 9.00
N VAL A 211 13.97 -10.28 8.66
CA VAL A 211 14.42 -9.99 7.29
C VAL A 211 13.96 -11.12 6.37
N ALA A 212 14.21 -12.38 6.76
CA ALA A 212 13.77 -13.54 5.99
C ALA A 212 12.24 -13.66 5.92
N ALA A 213 11.51 -13.23 6.94
CA ALA A 213 10.05 -13.21 6.95
C ALA A 213 9.49 -12.25 5.90
N ALA A 214 10.19 -11.14 5.61
CA ALA A 214 9.80 -10.20 4.56
C ALA A 214 9.76 -10.88 3.17
N LEU A 215 10.61 -11.87 2.89
CA LEU A 215 10.57 -12.64 1.62
C LEU A 215 9.25 -13.40 1.42
N CYS A 216 8.59 -13.77 2.51
CA CYS A 216 7.27 -14.41 2.46
C CYS A 216 6.13 -13.40 2.41
N LEU A 217 6.36 -12.17 2.87
CA LEU A 217 5.33 -11.13 3.01
C LEU A 217 5.23 -10.22 1.80
N VAL A 218 6.33 -9.90 1.15
CA VAL A 218 6.32 -8.96 0.02
C VAL A 218 5.45 -9.46 -1.15
N PRO A 219 5.51 -10.73 -1.59
CA PRO A 219 4.65 -11.19 -2.67
C PRO A 219 3.18 -11.30 -2.24
N GLN A 220 2.26 -10.65 -2.96
CA GLN A 220 0.84 -10.57 -2.61
C GLN A 220 -0.11 -11.29 -3.58
N GLY A 221 0.40 -11.75 -4.73
CA GLY A 221 -0.40 -12.46 -5.73
C GLY A 221 -0.28 -11.83 -7.12
N ILE A 222 -0.95 -12.46 -8.10
CA ILE A 222 -1.04 -11.99 -9.49
C ILE A 222 -2.49 -12.01 -10.02
N ASN A 223 -3.48 -12.06 -9.13
CA ASN A 223 -4.91 -12.17 -9.46
C ASN A 223 -5.71 -10.90 -9.18
N GLY A 224 -5.03 -9.76 -9.01
CA GLY A 224 -5.62 -8.45 -8.79
C GLY A 224 -6.30 -7.83 -10.01
N CYS A 225 -6.80 -6.63 -9.80
CA CYS A 225 -7.52 -5.81 -10.76
C CYS A 225 -6.58 -5.21 -11.79
N GLY A 226 -6.68 -5.59 -13.07
CA GLY A 226 -5.89 -4.98 -14.16
C GLY A 226 -6.23 -3.52 -14.50
N TYR A 227 -6.79 -2.77 -13.55
CA TYR A 227 -6.96 -1.31 -13.58
C TYR A 227 -6.36 -0.76 -12.29
N GLU A 228 -5.02 -0.78 -12.23
CA GLU A 228 -4.25 -0.56 -11.02
C GLU A 228 -4.46 0.83 -10.43
N GLN A 229 -4.66 0.95 -9.12
CA GLN A 229 -4.86 2.24 -8.44
C GLN A 229 -3.76 2.54 -7.41
N PRO A 230 -2.47 2.55 -7.79
CA PRO A 230 -1.35 2.73 -6.86
C PRO A 230 -1.40 4.03 -6.06
N LEU A 231 -1.85 5.16 -6.65
CA LEU A 231 -1.91 6.42 -5.90
C LEU A 231 -3.04 6.43 -4.87
N GLU A 232 -4.21 5.92 -5.22
CA GLU A 232 -5.33 5.78 -4.28
C GLU A 232 -5.02 4.76 -3.18
N ALA A 233 -4.38 3.63 -3.52
CA ALA A 233 -3.89 2.66 -2.53
C ALA A 233 -2.90 3.27 -1.54
N MET A 234 -1.94 4.07 -2.03
CA MET A 234 -1.03 4.82 -1.17
C MET A 234 -1.78 5.77 -0.23
N ALA A 235 -2.72 6.57 -0.74
CA ALA A 235 -3.46 7.52 0.08
C ALA A 235 -4.33 6.81 1.13
N ALA A 236 -5.06 5.77 0.73
CA ALA A 236 -5.90 4.98 1.63
C ALA A 236 -5.08 4.31 2.74
N ALA A 237 -3.94 3.70 2.37
CA ALA A 237 -2.99 3.11 3.32
C ALA A 237 -2.49 4.12 4.38
N LEU A 238 -2.11 5.33 3.94
CA LEU A 238 -1.64 6.39 4.84
C LEU A 238 -2.77 6.98 5.69
N GLU A 239 -3.98 7.08 5.15
CA GLU A 239 -5.18 7.47 5.91
C GLU A 239 -5.49 6.44 7.01
N LEU A 240 -5.46 5.14 6.67
CA LEU A 240 -5.65 4.06 7.64
C LEU A 240 -4.60 4.11 8.75
N ALA A 241 -3.32 4.33 8.38
CA ALA A 241 -2.20 4.41 9.31
C ALA A 241 -2.26 5.61 10.29
N THR A 242 -2.95 6.67 9.92
CA THR A 242 -3.09 7.91 10.73
C THR A 242 -4.45 8.03 11.43
N THR A 243 -5.41 7.17 11.10
CA THR A 243 -6.76 7.20 11.67
C THR A 243 -6.84 6.37 12.95
N PRO A 244 -7.11 6.99 14.13
CA PRO A 244 -7.16 6.27 15.39
C PRO A 244 -8.22 5.16 15.40
N GLY A 245 -7.83 3.98 15.88
CA GLY A 245 -8.71 2.82 16.03
C GLY A 245 -8.70 1.86 14.85
N ASN A 246 -8.04 2.20 13.73
CA ASN A 246 -7.73 1.25 12.67
C ASN A 246 -6.57 0.32 13.11
N ALA A 247 -6.47 -0.86 12.48
CA ALA A 247 -5.41 -1.83 12.81
C ALA A 247 -4.02 -1.29 12.42
N GLU A 248 -3.97 -0.51 11.35
CA GLU A 248 -2.81 0.17 10.78
C GLU A 248 -2.38 1.39 11.60
N SER A 249 -3.25 1.88 12.49
CA SER A 249 -3.01 3.09 13.29
C SER A 249 -1.70 2.98 14.07
N GLY A 250 -0.88 4.03 13.95
CA GLY A 250 0.41 4.13 14.64
C GLY A 250 1.53 3.37 13.95
N PHE A 251 1.36 2.99 12.68
CA PHE A 251 2.44 2.51 11.80
C PHE A 251 3.51 3.59 11.59
N LEU A 252 3.10 4.84 11.32
CA LEU A 252 4.00 5.98 11.13
C LEU A 252 4.56 6.44 12.48
N ARG A 253 5.86 6.31 12.69
CA ARG A 253 6.57 6.75 13.90
C ARG A 253 7.05 8.19 13.76
N ASP A 254 7.09 8.91 14.87
CA ASP A 254 7.52 10.31 14.90
C ASP A 254 9.02 10.47 14.58
N GLU A 255 9.84 9.53 15.07
CA GLU A 255 11.29 9.53 14.95
C GLU A 255 11.85 8.85 13.68
N ALA A 256 10.97 8.27 12.86
CA ALA A 256 11.36 7.53 11.65
C ALA A 256 11.05 8.31 10.37
N GLY A 257 11.90 8.16 9.35
CA GLY A 257 11.53 8.55 7.98
C GLY A 257 10.40 7.68 7.44
N LEU A 258 9.75 8.14 6.37
CA LEU A 258 8.81 7.32 5.60
C LEU A 258 9.36 7.10 4.20
N LEU A 259 9.48 5.83 3.81
CA LEU A 259 9.70 5.42 2.43
C LEU A 259 8.44 4.75 1.89
N VAL A 260 7.84 5.35 0.87
CA VAL A 260 6.81 4.69 0.07
C VAL A 260 7.46 4.11 -1.17
N VAL A 261 7.25 2.82 -1.44
CA VAL A 261 7.71 2.16 -2.68
C VAL A 261 6.51 1.69 -3.47
N ILE A 262 6.33 2.23 -4.66
CA ILE A 262 5.28 1.84 -5.61
C ILE A 262 5.92 0.97 -6.68
N VAL A 263 5.36 -0.22 -6.94
CA VAL A 263 5.86 -1.15 -7.96
C VAL A 263 4.71 -1.57 -8.86
N THR A 264 4.73 -1.15 -10.12
CA THR A 264 3.68 -1.43 -11.13
C THR A 264 4.23 -1.31 -12.54
N ASP A 265 3.78 -2.16 -13.46
CA ASP A 265 4.06 -2.02 -14.89
C ASP A 265 2.94 -1.32 -15.68
N GLU A 266 1.90 -0.82 -15.02
CA GLU A 266 0.77 -0.11 -15.64
C GLU A 266 0.70 1.38 -15.26
N ALA A 267 -0.22 2.09 -15.91
CA ALA A 267 -0.53 3.48 -15.57
C ALA A 267 -1.44 3.54 -14.33
N ASP A 268 -1.27 4.57 -13.51
CA ASP A 268 -2.18 4.84 -12.39
C ASP A 268 -3.62 5.10 -12.88
N CYS A 269 -4.54 4.25 -12.43
CA CYS A 269 -5.96 4.29 -12.76
C CYS A 269 -6.83 4.81 -11.62
N SER A 270 -6.26 5.52 -10.65
CA SER A 270 -6.96 6.02 -9.45
C SER A 270 -8.16 6.91 -9.83
N PHE A 271 -9.33 6.29 -10.01
CA PHE A 271 -10.47 6.91 -10.67
C PHE A 271 -11.41 7.60 -9.67
N ALA A 272 -12.08 8.63 -10.14
CA ALA A 272 -13.12 9.37 -9.42
C ALA A 272 -14.52 9.12 -10.01
N ASP A 273 -14.61 8.78 -11.30
CA ASP A 273 -15.86 8.53 -12.00
C ASP A 273 -15.83 7.16 -12.69
N GLU A 274 -16.58 6.19 -12.14
CA GLU A 274 -16.65 4.82 -12.68
C GLU A 274 -17.28 4.74 -14.08
N SER A 275 -17.96 5.79 -14.55
CA SER A 275 -18.69 5.78 -15.83
C SER A 275 -17.77 5.62 -17.04
N ILE A 276 -16.47 5.94 -16.90
CA ILE A 276 -15.47 5.75 -17.96
C ILE A 276 -15.20 4.26 -18.27
N PHE A 277 -15.63 3.35 -17.39
CA PHE A 277 -15.48 1.91 -17.59
C PHE A 277 -16.75 1.24 -18.11
N LEU A 278 -17.91 1.88 -17.99
CA LEU A 278 -19.19 1.22 -18.21
C LEU A 278 -19.55 1.16 -19.70
N PRO A 279 -20.07 0.02 -20.21
CA PRO A 279 -20.57 -0.06 -21.57
C PRO A 279 -21.69 0.95 -21.87
N GLU A 280 -22.52 1.27 -20.88
CA GLU A 280 -23.59 2.29 -20.97
C GLU A 280 -23.10 3.71 -20.68
N GLY A 281 -21.84 3.88 -20.26
CA GLY A 281 -21.19 5.15 -19.96
C GLY A 281 -20.54 5.81 -21.19
N GLU A 282 -19.74 6.84 -20.93
CA GLU A 282 -18.95 7.52 -21.96
C GLU A 282 -17.67 6.72 -22.24
N ARG A 283 -17.52 6.26 -23.48
CA ARG A 283 -16.38 5.42 -23.90
C ARG A 283 -15.24 6.23 -24.51
N THR A 284 -15.16 7.51 -24.15
CA THR A 284 -14.21 8.49 -24.71
C THR A 284 -12.76 8.03 -24.61
N PHE A 285 -12.42 7.34 -23.52
CA PHE A 285 -11.06 6.94 -23.18
C PHE A 285 -10.72 5.49 -23.57
N TRP A 286 -11.66 4.74 -24.15
CA TRP A 286 -11.42 3.36 -24.55
C TRP A 286 -10.53 3.30 -25.79
N SER A 287 -9.69 2.27 -25.92
CA SER A 287 -8.90 2.04 -27.14
C SER A 287 -9.76 1.88 -28.39
N ASP A 288 -10.89 1.16 -28.26
CA ASP A 288 -11.96 1.17 -29.26
C ASP A 288 -13.31 1.38 -28.55
N PRO A 289 -14.04 2.48 -28.81
CA PRO A 289 -15.35 2.70 -28.21
C PRO A 289 -16.41 1.68 -28.67
N ASN A 290 -16.15 0.89 -29.71
CA ASN A 290 -17.06 -0.16 -30.19
C ASN A 290 -16.87 -1.49 -29.48
N ASP A 291 -15.82 -1.64 -28.67
CA ASP A 291 -15.57 -2.87 -27.93
C ASP A 291 -16.63 -3.13 -26.85
N ALA A 292 -16.66 -4.38 -26.39
CA ALA A 292 -17.58 -4.82 -25.35
C ALA A 292 -17.11 -4.43 -23.94
N PHE A 293 -15.81 -4.22 -23.76
CA PHE A 293 -15.16 -3.88 -22.50
C PHE A 293 -13.93 -2.98 -22.78
N PRO A 294 -13.54 -2.10 -21.83
CA PRO A 294 -12.33 -1.31 -21.96
C PRO A 294 -11.07 -2.17 -21.80
N THR A 295 -9.94 -1.59 -22.20
CA THR A 295 -8.59 -2.05 -21.82
C THR A 295 -7.98 -1.06 -20.81
N SER A 296 -6.85 -1.41 -20.19
CA SER A 296 -6.11 -0.54 -19.25
C SER A 296 -5.70 0.80 -19.86
N ALA A 297 -5.72 0.92 -21.20
CA ALA A 297 -5.55 2.18 -21.93
C ALA A 297 -6.46 3.31 -21.45
N VAL A 298 -7.64 2.98 -20.90
CA VAL A 298 -8.55 3.95 -20.29
C VAL A 298 -7.84 4.83 -19.25
N CYS A 299 -6.93 4.25 -18.47
CA CYS A 299 -6.21 4.93 -17.40
C CYS A 299 -5.19 5.94 -17.96
N TRP A 300 -4.43 5.55 -18.97
CA TRP A 300 -3.51 6.45 -19.68
C TRP A 300 -4.29 7.58 -20.39
N ASN A 301 -5.30 7.22 -21.18
CA ASN A 301 -6.07 8.14 -22.00
C ASN A 301 -6.85 9.17 -21.16
N ALA A 302 -7.29 8.77 -19.95
CA ALA A 302 -8.03 9.64 -19.03
C ALA A 302 -7.13 10.48 -18.11
N GLY A 303 -5.82 10.25 -18.10
CA GLY A 303 -4.92 10.80 -17.10
C GLY A 303 -3.68 11.52 -17.63
N VAL A 304 -3.40 11.45 -18.93
CA VAL A 304 -2.13 11.93 -19.50
C VAL A 304 -2.36 12.82 -20.73
N SER A 305 -1.61 13.92 -20.80
CA SER A 305 -1.52 14.76 -21.99
C SER A 305 -0.08 14.84 -22.47
N CYS A 306 0.15 14.52 -23.74
CA CYS A 306 1.46 14.54 -24.37
C CYS A 306 1.59 15.66 -25.41
N THR A 307 2.80 16.18 -25.57
CA THR A 307 3.16 17.17 -26.58
C THR A 307 4.29 16.65 -27.46
N GLY A 308 4.30 17.00 -28.74
CA GLY A 308 5.32 16.54 -29.70
C GLY A 308 4.79 15.52 -30.72
N ASP A 309 5.70 14.81 -31.37
CA ASP A 309 5.38 13.80 -32.40
C ASP A 309 4.95 12.47 -31.74
N PRO A 310 3.84 11.83 -32.15
CA PRO A 310 3.41 10.57 -31.54
C PRO A 310 4.42 9.42 -31.64
N SER A 311 5.34 9.42 -32.61
CA SER A 311 6.41 8.42 -32.69
C SER A 311 7.48 8.57 -31.59
N GLY A 312 7.44 9.67 -30.83
CA GLY A 312 8.34 10.02 -29.75
C GLY A 312 7.96 11.40 -29.23
N TYR A 313 7.06 11.45 -28.25
CA TYR A 313 6.58 12.69 -27.65
C TYR A 313 7.74 13.41 -26.95
N ASP A 314 7.70 14.75 -26.98
CA ASP A 314 8.70 15.60 -26.32
C ASP A 314 8.51 15.58 -24.79
N ASP A 315 7.25 15.54 -24.33
CA ASP A 315 6.89 15.49 -22.92
C ASP A 315 5.46 14.99 -22.75
N CYS A 316 5.19 14.33 -21.62
CA CYS A 316 3.87 13.90 -21.18
C CYS A 316 3.68 14.27 -19.71
N VAL A 317 2.54 14.87 -19.40
CA VAL A 317 2.17 15.34 -18.04
C VAL A 317 0.82 14.78 -17.62
N ALA A 318 0.60 14.69 -16.32
CA ALA A 318 -0.70 14.37 -15.77
C ALA A 318 -1.71 15.44 -16.18
N ALA A 319 -2.91 15.00 -16.55
CA ALA A 319 -3.97 15.88 -17.03
C ALA A 319 -5.32 15.50 -16.43
N ASP A 320 -6.10 16.52 -16.10
CA ASP A 320 -7.45 16.39 -15.59
C ASP A 320 -8.45 16.52 -16.76
N PHE A 321 -9.12 15.43 -17.11
CA PHE A 321 -10.17 15.40 -18.13
C PHE A 321 -11.55 15.12 -17.52
N ASP A 322 -12.60 15.71 -18.10
CA ASP A 322 -13.98 15.31 -17.82
C ASP A 322 -14.36 14.04 -18.59
N VAL A 323 -15.57 13.51 -18.39
CA VAL A 323 -16.09 12.30 -19.06
C VAL A 323 -16.09 12.39 -20.60
N HIS A 324 -16.00 13.59 -21.16
CA HIS A 324 -15.95 13.85 -22.60
C HIS A 324 -14.53 14.08 -23.12
N GLY A 325 -13.50 13.87 -22.30
CA GLY A 325 -12.10 14.04 -22.69
C GLY A 325 -11.66 15.49 -22.82
N SER A 326 -12.44 16.45 -22.29
CA SER A 326 -12.09 17.86 -22.30
C SER A 326 -11.31 18.23 -21.04
N PRO A 327 -10.23 19.05 -21.13
CA PRO A 327 -9.53 19.54 -19.95
C PRO A 327 -10.49 20.22 -18.98
N THR A 328 -10.42 19.86 -17.71
CA THR A 328 -11.40 20.27 -16.70
C THR A 328 -10.74 20.71 -15.39
N ALA A 329 -11.55 21.17 -14.45
CA ALA A 329 -11.08 21.47 -13.10
C ALA A 329 -10.92 20.18 -12.28
N PRO A 330 -9.97 20.11 -11.33
CA PRO A 330 -9.69 18.93 -10.51
C PRO A 330 -10.94 18.23 -9.92
N ALA A 331 -11.93 18.99 -9.46
CA ALA A 331 -13.16 18.47 -8.85
C ALA A 331 -14.13 17.78 -9.84
N LEU A 332 -13.88 17.88 -11.15
CA LEU A 332 -14.69 17.28 -12.22
C LEU A 332 -13.88 16.26 -13.04
N ALA A 333 -12.64 15.99 -12.64
CA ALA A 333 -11.77 15.05 -13.32
C ALA A 333 -12.27 13.61 -13.12
N VAL A 334 -12.20 12.78 -14.17
CA VAL A 334 -12.61 11.37 -14.10
C VAL A 334 -11.60 10.49 -13.38
N LEU A 335 -10.32 10.91 -13.37
CA LEU A 335 -9.31 10.38 -12.48
C LEU A 335 -9.04 11.37 -11.37
N ARG A 336 -8.70 10.87 -10.19
CA ARG A 336 -8.35 11.72 -9.05
C ARG A 336 -7.09 12.53 -9.38
N PRO A 337 -7.09 13.85 -9.18
CA PRO A 337 -5.96 14.71 -9.52
C PRO A 337 -4.69 14.36 -8.71
N VAL A 338 -3.55 14.34 -9.40
CA VAL A 338 -2.24 14.00 -8.81
C VAL A 338 -1.87 14.90 -7.62
N ALA A 339 -2.28 16.17 -7.66
CA ALA A 339 -2.01 17.14 -6.60
C ALA A 339 -2.53 16.69 -5.22
N GLY A 340 -3.66 15.97 -5.16
CA GLY A 340 -4.21 15.49 -3.89
C GLY A 340 -3.28 14.49 -3.19
N TYR A 341 -2.64 13.61 -3.95
CA TYR A 341 -1.68 12.63 -3.43
C TYR A 341 -0.39 13.28 -2.93
N ILE A 342 0.09 14.30 -3.64
CA ILE A 342 1.24 15.11 -3.21
C ILE A 342 0.91 15.84 -1.90
N ASP A 343 -0.30 16.38 -1.76
CA ASP A 343 -0.73 17.08 -0.54
C ASP A 343 -0.76 16.14 0.67
N VAL A 344 -1.23 14.89 0.51
CA VAL A 344 -1.19 13.86 1.58
C VAL A 344 0.25 13.63 2.07
N LEU A 345 1.18 13.39 1.14
CA LEU A 345 2.58 13.12 1.47
C LEU A 345 3.27 14.33 2.12
N ARG A 346 3.04 15.52 1.59
CA ARG A 346 3.57 16.78 2.15
C ARG A 346 3.01 17.09 3.53
N GLN A 347 1.76 16.73 3.79
CA GLN A 347 1.17 16.91 5.12
C GLN A 347 1.90 16.02 6.14
N ILE A 348 2.16 14.75 5.80
CA ILE A 348 2.92 13.83 6.65
C ILE A 348 4.35 14.34 6.84
N GLU A 349 5.01 14.76 5.77
CA GLU A 349 6.37 15.33 5.83
C GLU A 349 6.41 16.57 6.73
N GLN A 350 5.44 17.49 6.61
CA GLN A 350 5.35 18.67 7.45
C GLN A 350 5.16 18.31 8.92
N GLN A 351 4.36 17.30 9.23
CA GLN A 351 4.15 16.82 10.59
C GLN A 351 5.44 16.25 11.18
N LYS A 352 6.15 15.39 10.44
CA LYS A 352 7.44 14.84 10.85
C LYS A 352 8.49 15.95 11.02
N ARG A 353 8.59 16.87 10.05
CA ARG A 353 9.53 18.02 10.09
C ARG A 353 9.26 19.00 11.23
N ALA A 354 8.04 19.03 11.77
CA ALA A 354 7.73 19.83 12.95
C ALA A 354 8.34 19.24 14.24
N LEU A 355 8.65 17.94 14.25
CA LEU A 355 9.30 17.23 15.35
C LEU A 355 10.82 17.15 15.12
N ASP A 356 11.24 16.74 13.93
CA ASP A 356 12.63 16.69 13.49
C ASP A 356 12.80 17.45 12.16
N PRO A 357 13.44 18.63 12.13
CA PRO A 357 13.64 19.39 10.90
C PRO A 357 14.27 18.61 9.73
N GLY A 358 15.03 17.55 9.99
CA GLY A 358 15.62 16.70 8.95
C GLY A 358 14.90 15.37 8.68
N ALA A 359 13.73 15.13 9.30
CA ALA A 359 12.87 14.03 8.88
C ALA A 359 12.48 14.16 7.41
N ASP A 360 12.41 13.01 6.73
CA ASP A 360 12.18 12.92 5.30
C ASP A 360 11.03 11.95 4.98
N VAL A 361 10.30 12.28 3.93
CA VAL A 361 9.30 11.42 3.31
C VAL A 361 9.69 11.26 1.85
N SER A 362 10.09 10.05 1.49
CA SER A 362 10.56 9.73 0.14
C SER A 362 9.61 8.76 -0.56
N VAL A 363 9.49 8.91 -1.87
CA VAL A 363 8.70 8.03 -2.74
C VAL A 363 9.60 7.46 -3.82
N LEU A 364 9.69 6.14 -3.90
CA LEU A 364 10.34 5.41 -4.98
C LEU A 364 9.29 4.73 -5.85
N VAL A 365 9.32 5.01 -7.15
CA VAL A 365 8.46 4.42 -8.17
C VAL A 365 9.30 3.49 -9.05
N ILE A 366 9.05 2.19 -8.94
CA ILE A 366 9.63 1.16 -9.80
C ILE A 366 8.60 0.86 -10.89
N SER A 367 8.78 1.43 -12.08
CA SER A 367 7.78 1.36 -13.16
C SER A 367 8.41 1.47 -14.56
N GLY A 368 7.65 1.80 -15.60
CA GLY A 368 8.06 1.79 -17.01
C GLY A 368 9.03 2.90 -17.41
N VAL A 369 10.21 2.90 -16.79
CA VAL A 369 11.35 3.76 -17.10
C VAL A 369 12.42 2.93 -17.79
N GLY A 370 13.13 3.48 -18.78
CA GLY A 370 14.23 2.79 -19.44
C GLY A 370 15.28 2.30 -18.44
N THR A 371 15.98 1.20 -18.75
CA THR A 371 17.04 0.67 -17.87
C THR A 371 18.25 1.61 -17.73
N ASP A 372 18.34 2.62 -18.58
CA ASP A 372 19.27 3.75 -18.51
C ASP A 372 18.74 4.93 -17.67
N GLY A 373 17.53 4.83 -17.13
CA GLY A 373 16.85 5.87 -16.36
C GLY A 373 16.08 6.88 -17.22
N GLU A 374 16.10 6.73 -18.55
CA GLU A 374 15.43 7.66 -19.45
C GLU A 374 13.93 7.36 -19.59
N LEU A 375 13.14 8.41 -19.78
CA LEU A 375 11.70 8.31 -20.02
C LEU A 375 11.43 8.20 -21.52
N HIS A 376 10.63 7.22 -21.89
CA HIS A 376 10.22 7.02 -23.27
C HIS A 376 8.70 7.17 -23.39
N TYR A 377 8.28 8.11 -24.24
CA TYR A 377 6.88 8.35 -24.55
C TYR A 377 6.70 8.27 -26.05
N GLY A 378 5.95 7.29 -26.55
CA GLY A 378 5.71 7.20 -27.98
C GLY A 378 4.83 6.01 -28.32
N THR A 379 4.31 6.01 -29.54
CA THR A 379 3.62 4.87 -30.11
C THR A 379 4.57 3.70 -30.28
N ALA A 380 4.06 2.50 -30.10
CA ALA A 380 4.88 1.30 -30.21
C ALA A 380 5.18 1.02 -31.70
N ALA A 381 6.37 1.39 -32.18
CA ALA A 381 6.82 1.07 -33.53
C ALA A 381 7.02 -0.46 -33.70
N GLY A 382 5.94 -1.18 -33.96
CA GLY A 382 5.94 -2.64 -34.15
C GLY A 382 5.19 -3.45 -33.09
N ASP A 383 4.56 -2.82 -32.10
CA ASP A 383 3.75 -3.50 -31.07
C ASP A 383 2.39 -2.81 -30.86
N GLU A 384 1.57 -2.84 -31.92
CA GLU A 384 0.22 -2.27 -31.93
C GLU A 384 -0.70 -2.91 -30.87
N ALA A 385 -0.38 -4.12 -30.39
CA ALA A 385 -1.16 -4.81 -29.37
C ALA A 385 -0.92 -4.23 -27.98
N PHE A 386 0.32 -3.90 -27.63
CA PHE A 386 0.63 -3.20 -26.39
C PHE A 386 -0.08 -1.83 -26.35
N GLU A 387 0.05 -1.03 -27.40
CA GLU A 387 -0.59 0.29 -27.48
C GLU A 387 -2.12 0.20 -27.40
N TYR A 388 -2.73 -0.81 -28.03
CA TYR A 388 -4.15 -1.07 -27.87
C TYR A 388 -4.54 -1.39 -26.42
N SER A 389 -3.69 -2.10 -25.70
CA SER A 389 -3.97 -2.54 -24.33
C SER A 389 -3.75 -1.42 -23.31
N PHE A 390 -2.78 -0.53 -23.55
CA PHE A 390 -2.30 0.43 -22.56
C PHE A 390 -2.35 1.91 -22.98
N GLY A 391 -2.76 2.22 -24.21
CA GLY A 391 -2.98 3.59 -24.72
C GLY A 391 -1.70 4.31 -25.20
N ILE A 392 -0.55 3.68 -25.00
CA ILE A 392 0.77 4.18 -25.39
C ILE A 392 1.71 2.99 -25.61
N GLY A 393 2.82 3.20 -26.33
CA GLY A 393 3.89 2.21 -26.39
C GLY A 393 4.64 2.05 -25.05
N PRO A 394 5.46 0.99 -24.92
CA PRO A 394 6.16 0.70 -23.68
C PRO A 394 7.18 1.78 -23.33
N GLY A 395 7.19 2.19 -22.06
CA GLY A 395 8.21 3.09 -21.50
C GLY A 395 9.52 2.36 -21.19
N CYS A 396 9.45 1.05 -20.97
CA CYS A 396 10.62 0.18 -20.96
C CYS A 396 10.31 -1.18 -21.56
N GLU A 397 11.35 -1.81 -22.11
CA GLU A 397 11.29 -3.18 -22.60
C GLU A 397 12.59 -3.90 -22.25
N ALA A 398 12.50 -5.12 -21.73
CA ALA A 398 13.64 -6.01 -21.53
C ALA A 398 13.36 -7.40 -22.08
N ALA A 399 14.39 -7.99 -22.69
CA ALA A 399 14.32 -9.34 -23.21
C ALA A 399 14.03 -10.34 -22.09
N ALA A 400 13.19 -11.33 -22.39
CA ALA A 400 12.90 -12.40 -21.47
C ALA A 400 14.15 -13.20 -21.12
N VAL A 401 14.58 -13.13 -19.87
CA VAL A 401 15.64 -14.01 -19.37
C VAL A 401 15.05 -15.42 -19.19
N GLY A 402 15.52 -16.39 -19.99
CA GLY A 402 15.15 -17.80 -19.84
C GLY A 402 14.02 -18.31 -20.75
N GLY A 403 13.60 -17.56 -21.77
CA GLY A 403 12.64 -18.03 -22.79
C GLY A 403 11.16 -17.77 -22.48
N GLY A 404 10.86 -16.77 -21.65
CA GLY A 404 9.50 -16.26 -21.39
C GLY A 404 9.09 -15.07 -22.28
N GLU A 405 8.08 -14.33 -21.86
CA GLU A 405 7.65 -13.07 -22.48
C GLU A 405 8.59 -11.91 -22.11
N SER A 406 8.77 -10.97 -23.02
CA SER A 406 9.49 -9.71 -22.76
C SER A 406 8.83 -8.98 -21.60
N VAL A 407 9.64 -8.37 -20.73
CA VAL A 407 9.12 -7.46 -19.71
C VAL A 407 8.88 -6.13 -20.40
N GLN A 408 7.64 -5.68 -20.42
CA GLN A 408 7.25 -4.34 -20.87
C GLN A 408 6.49 -3.64 -19.75
N ALA A 409 6.52 -2.32 -19.75
CA ALA A 409 5.78 -1.52 -18.79
C ALA A 409 5.41 -0.15 -19.37
N VAL A 410 4.29 0.39 -18.89
CA VAL A 410 3.75 1.69 -19.30
C VAL A 410 4.57 2.83 -18.71
N PRO A 411 4.84 3.93 -19.45
CA PRO A 411 5.53 5.09 -18.92
C PRO A 411 4.80 5.69 -17.69
N PRO A 412 5.49 6.00 -16.58
CA PRO A 412 4.81 6.29 -15.31
C PRO A 412 4.44 7.76 -15.12
N VAL A 413 3.72 8.41 -16.03
CA VAL A 413 3.54 9.89 -16.00
C VAL A 413 2.97 10.41 -14.68
N ARG A 414 1.79 9.92 -14.26
CA ARG A 414 1.13 10.34 -13.02
C ARG A 414 1.93 9.96 -11.76
N LEU A 415 2.49 8.76 -11.76
CA LEU A 415 3.32 8.24 -10.66
C LEU A 415 4.63 9.04 -10.50
N ARG A 416 5.28 9.36 -11.63
CA ARG A 416 6.49 10.20 -11.68
C ARG A 416 6.23 11.55 -11.04
N GLU A 417 5.13 12.21 -11.38
CA GLU A 417 4.83 13.53 -10.82
C GLU A 417 4.68 13.50 -9.29
N VAL A 418 4.09 12.43 -8.73
CA VAL A 418 4.06 12.23 -7.26
C VAL A 418 5.46 11.95 -6.72
N GLY A 419 6.20 11.04 -7.36
CA GLY A 419 7.54 10.65 -6.94
C GLY A 419 8.51 11.84 -6.92
N GLU A 420 8.63 12.55 -8.05
CA GLU A 420 9.53 13.70 -8.23
C GLU A 420 9.13 14.91 -7.37
N ALA A 421 7.87 15.00 -6.95
CA ALA A 421 7.43 16.03 -6.01
C ALA A 421 7.97 15.80 -4.58
N MET A 422 8.37 14.56 -4.25
CA MET A 422 8.89 14.17 -2.94
C MET A 422 10.40 13.87 -2.95
N SER A 423 10.93 13.35 -4.05
CA SER A 423 12.32 12.84 -4.10
C SER A 423 13.00 13.18 -5.42
N SER A 424 14.30 13.51 -5.39
CA SER A 424 15.06 13.89 -6.60
C SER A 424 15.50 12.71 -7.48
N GLU A 425 15.45 11.47 -6.96
CA GLU A 425 15.69 10.23 -7.73
C GLU A 425 14.54 9.26 -7.42
N ALA A 426 13.33 9.67 -7.78
CA ALA A 426 12.11 8.96 -7.43
C ALA A 426 11.79 7.78 -8.36
N LEU A 427 12.61 7.54 -9.39
CA LEU A 427 12.28 6.62 -10.48
C LEU A 427 13.29 5.50 -10.62
N ALA A 428 12.80 4.29 -10.83
CA ALA A 428 13.58 3.13 -11.21
C ALA A 428 12.84 2.28 -12.26
N SER A 429 13.61 1.58 -13.08
CA SER A 429 13.08 0.72 -14.13
C SER A 429 12.58 -0.61 -13.57
N ILE A 430 11.30 -0.92 -13.77
CA ILE A 430 10.74 -2.26 -13.51
C ILE A 430 11.27 -3.32 -14.50
N CYS A 431 11.82 -2.89 -15.63
CA CYS A 431 12.49 -3.75 -16.59
C CYS A 431 13.94 -4.10 -16.19
N ALA A 432 14.47 -3.50 -15.11
CA ALA A 432 15.80 -3.83 -14.61
C ALA A 432 15.88 -5.29 -14.12
N SER A 433 17.05 -5.90 -14.24
CA SER A 433 17.28 -7.26 -13.72
C SER A 433 17.36 -7.34 -12.20
N SER A 434 17.41 -6.20 -11.51
CA SER A 434 17.46 -6.05 -10.05
C SER A 434 17.05 -4.63 -9.68
N TYR A 435 16.48 -4.44 -8.48
CA TYR A 435 16.16 -3.14 -7.90
C TYR A 435 17.13 -2.71 -6.80
N PHE A 436 18.23 -3.46 -6.64
CA PHE A 436 19.26 -3.22 -5.62
C PHE A 436 19.76 -1.77 -5.64
N ASP A 437 20.23 -1.28 -6.78
CA ASP A 437 20.83 0.06 -6.88
C ASP A 437 19.83 1.18 -6.51
N ALA A 438 18.56 1.01 -6.90
CA ALA A 438 17.51 1.97 -6.57
C ALA A 438 17.21 2.01 -5.07
N LEU A 439 17.07 0.84 -4.43
CA LEU A 439 16.81 0.75 -2.99
C LEU A 439 18.04 1.17 -2.16
N SER A 440 19.26 0.87 -2.62
CA SER A 440 20.49 1.38 -2.01
C SER A 440 20.60 2.90 -2.10
N GLY A 441 20.28 3.50 -3.25
CA GLY A 441 20.31 4.97 -3.40
C GLY A 441 19.33 5.68 -2.47
N VAL A 442 18.15 5.07 -2.24
CA VAL A 442 17.18 5.57 -1.26
C VAL A 442 17.70 5.42 0.16
N TYR A 443 18.29 4.27 0.50
CA TYR A 443 18.91 4.03 1.82
C TYR A 443 19.98 5.08 2.12
N ASP A 444 20.93 5.27 1.20
CA ASP A 444 22.05 6.20 1.34
C ASP A 444 21.57 7.65 1.50
N ARG A 445 20.44 8.01 0.88
CA ARG A 445 19.83 9.34 0.99
C ARG A 445 19.16 9.57 2.34
N LEU A 446 18.33 8.61 2.76
CA LEU A 446 17.55 8.73 3.99
C LEU A 446 18.46 8.71 5.23
N LEU A 447 19.60 8.02 5.15
CA LEU A 447 20.52 7.84 6.29
C LEU A 447 21.84 8.60 6.17
N GLY A 448 22.29 8.93 4.96
CA GLY A 448 23.52 9.68 4.70
C GLY A 448 23.43 11.18 5.02
N ALA A 449 22.31 11.67 5.54
CA ALA A 449 22.19 13.01 6.11
C ALA A 449 22.88 13.18 7.48
N CYS A 450 23.43 12.08 8.03
CA CYS A 450 24.09 12.02 9.33
C CYS A 450 25.62 12.19 9.25
N GLU A 451 26.12 13.43 9.21
CA GLU A 451 27.56 13.75 9.47
C GLU A 451 27.76 14.78 10.58
#